data_AF-M8CLY8-F1
#
_entry.id   AF-M8CLY8-F1
#
_cell.length_a   1.000
_cell.length_b   1.000
_cell.length_c   1.000
_cell.angle_alpha   90.00
_cell.angle_beta   90.00
_cell.angle_gamma   90.00
#
_symmetry.space_group_name_H-M   'P 1'
#
loop_
_entity.id
_entity.type
_entity.pdbx_description
1 polymer ?
#
loop_
_entity_poly.entity_id
_entity_poly.type
_entity_poly.pdbx_seq_one_letter_code
_entity_poly.pdbx_strand_id
1 'polypeptide(L)'
;MESFSLSLVAVGSAAAVGYLCVAAWMIWPRRVREIFRRQGIDGPPPSSFLMGNLTEIQARRVHAVASAEDGPRDLQKDDGFDDYCKRIFPYFDEWRKTYAPC
;
A
#
# COMPACT_ATOMS: atom_id res chain seq x y z
N MET A 1 -17.62 -10.63 44.76
CA MET A 1 -17.45 -9.21 44.38
C MET A 1 -16.14 -9.03 43.63
N GLU A 2 -15.01 -9.50 44.18
CA GLU A 2 -13.67 -9.53 43.55
C GLU A 2 -13.64 -10.05 42.10
N SER A 3 -14.27 -11.19 41.82
CA SER A 3 -14.29 -11.79 40.48
C SER A 3 -15.01 -10.95 39.42
N PHE A 4 -16.08 -10.24 39.80
CA PHE A 4 -16.81 -9.32 38.92
C PHE A 4 -15.99 -8.04 38.66
N SER A 5 -15.25 -7.56 39.65
CA SER A 5 -14.35 -6.41 39.49
C SER A 5 -13.19 -6.76 38.55
N LEU A 6 -12.60 -7.95 38.69
CA LEU A 6 -11.52 -8.43 37.80
C LEU A 6 -12.01 -8.61 36.36
N SER A 7 -13.22 -9.11 36.15
CA SER A 7 -13.77 -9.27 34.80
C SER A 7 -14.07 -7.92 34.12
N LEU A 8 -14.61 -6.94 34.86
CA LEU A 8 -14.81 -5.57 34.36
C LEU A 8 -13.50 -4.90 33.95
N VAL A 9 -12.46 -5.02 34.78
CA VAL A 9 -11.12 -4.49 34.46
C VAL A 9 -10.53 -5.18 33.24
N ALA A 10 -10.66 -6.50 33.14
CA ALA A 10 -10.16 -7.26 31.99
C ALA A 10 -10.86 -6.82 30.68
N VAL A 11 -12.20 -6.71 30.69
CA VAL A 11 -12.97 -6.25 29.52
C VAL A 11 -12.60 -4.81 29.15
N GLY A 12 -12.48 -3.92 30.13
CA GLY A 12 -12.06 -2.53 29.90
C GLY A 12 -10.66 -2.45 29.29
N SER A 13 -9.72 -3.25 29.80
CA SER A 13 -8.35 -3.30 29.26
C SER A 13 -8.31 -3.84 27.83
N ALA A 14 -9.05 -4.90 27.52
CA ALA A 14 -9.14 -5.46 26.18
C ALA A 14 -9.76 -4.47 25.19
N ALA A 15 -10.82 -3.77 25.59
CA ALA A 15 -11.44 -2.73 24.77
C ALA A 15 -10.47 -1.55 24.52
N ALA A 16 -9.73 -1.11 25.54
CA ALA A 16 -8.74 -0.06 25.41
C ALA A 16 -7.60 -0.46 24.46
N VAL A 17 -7.07 -1.67 24.59
CA VAL A 17 -6.04 -2.20 23.67
C VAL A 17 -6.58 -2.26 22.24
N GLY A 18 -7.79 -2.79 22.03
CA GLY A 18 -8.42 -2.83 20.72
C GLY A 18 -8.56 -1.45 20.09
N TYR A 19 -9.02 -0.46 20.87
CA TYR A 19 -9.12 0.93 20.43
C TYR A 19 -7.76 1.52 20.04
N LEU A 20 -6.73 1.34 20.87
CA LEU A 20 -5.38 1.83 20.60
C LEU A 20 -4.79 1.20 19.34
N CYS A 21 -5.00 -0.11 19.12
CA CYS A 21 -4.56 -0.80 17.92
C CYS A 21 -5.23 -0.21 16.66
N VAL A 22 -6.56 -0.01 16.69
CA VAL A 22 -7.29 0.59 15.56
C VAL A 22 -6.85 2.03 15.32
N ALA A 23 -6.68 2.83 16.37
CA ALA A 23 -6.18 4.20 16.25
C ALA A 23 -4.78 4.25 15.65
N ALA A 24 -3.85 3.40 16.12
CA ALA A 24 -2.52 3.29 15.57
C ALA A 24 -2.53 2.87 14.10
N TRP A 25 -3.36 1.89 13.73
CA TRP A 25 -3.56 1.43 12.36
C TRP A 25 -4.03 2.56 11.43
N MET A 26 -4.88 3.46 11.92
CA MET A 26 -5.39 4.60 11.15
C MET A 26 -4.39 5.76 11.05
N ILE A 27 -3.57 5.98 12.08
CA ILE A 27 -2.63 7.11 12.14
C ILE A 27 -1.35 6.83 11.34
N TRP A 28 -0.87 5.59 11.38
CA TRP A 28 0.43 5.24 10.81
C TRP A 28 0.54 5.50 9.29
N PRO A 29 -0.45 5.12 8.45
CA PRO A 29 -0.41 5.40 7.01
C PRO A 29 -0.38 6.90 6.69
N ARG A 30 -1.05 7.73 7.50
CA ARG A 30 -1.06 9.20 7.33
C ARG A 30 0.32 9.80 7.58
N ARG A 31 1.03 9.32 8.61
CA ARG A 31 2.41 9.75 8.90
C ARG A 31 3.36 9.38 7.78
N VAL A 32 3.27 8.15 7.28
CA VAL A 32 4.09 7.69 6.15
C VAL A 32 3.83 8.53 4.90
N ARG A 33 2.55 8.82 4.58
CA ARG A 33 2.19 9.68 3.45
C ARG A 33 2.77 11.10 3.58
N GLU A 34 2.73 11.67 4.78
CA GLU A 34 3.31 12.99 5.03
C GLU A 34 4.84 13.02 4.83
N ILE A 35 5.53 11.95 5.23
CA ILE A 35 6.99 11.82 5.02
C ILE A 35 7.29 11.80 3.51
N PHE A 36 6.55 11.01 2.73
CA PHE A 36 6.73 10.97 1.28
C PHE A 36 6.40 12.31 0.62
N ARG A 37 5.34 12.98 1.04
CA ARG A 37 4.97 14.30 0.52
C ARG A 37 6.06 15.34 0.75
N ARG A 38 6.73 15.30 1.90
CA ARG A 38 7.89 16.17 2.20
C ARG A 38 9.10 15.89 1.30
N GLN A 39 9.20 14.69 0.76
CA GLN A 39 10.21 14.31 -0.22
C GLN A 39 9.79 14.66 -1.67
N GLY A 40 8.65 15.33 -1.86
CA GLY A 40 8.10 15.65 -3.19
C GLY A 40 7.32 14.50 -3.82
N ILE A 41 6.99 13.46 -3.06
CA ILE A 41 6.23 12.30 -3.53
C ILE A 41 4.80 12.40 -2.99
N ASP A 42 3.87 12.92 -3.79
CA ASP A 42 2.49 13.18 -3.34
C ASP A 42 1.66 11.89 -3.19
N GLY A 43 1.96 10.90 -4.04
CA GLY A 43 1.35 9.58 -4.06
C GLY A 43 -0.18 9.57 -4.32
N PRO A 44 -0.72 8.43 -4.78
CA PRO A 44 -2.14 8.30 -5.03
C PRO A 44 -2.94 8.40 -3.72
N PRO A 45 -4.12 9.06 -3.74
CA PRO A 45 -5.00 9.08 -2.59
C PRO A 45 -5.47 7.65 -2.25
N PRO A 46 -5.74 7.34 -0.97
CA PRO A 46 -6.21 6.02 -0.56
C PRO A 46 -7.52 5.67 -1.26
N SER A 47 -7.52 4.62 -2.09
CA SER A 47 -8.71 4.17 -2.84
C SER A 47 -9.75 3.48 -1.95
N SER A 48 -9.34 2.94 -0.79
CA SER A 48 -10.20 2.32 0.21
C SER A 48 -9.84 2.77 1.62
N PHE A 49 -10.85 2.90 2.49
CA PHE A 49 -10.67 3.30 3.89
C PHE A 49 -9.86 2.29 4.72
N LEU A 50 -10.03 0.98 4.46
CA LEU A 50 -9.36 -0.08 5.22
C LEU A 50 -8.15 -0.66 4.47
N MET A 51 -8.29 -0.87 3.16
CA MET A 51 -7.24 -1.51 2.36
C MET A 51 -6.23 -0.53 1.77
N GLY A 52 -6.47 0.79 1.90
CA GLY A 52 -5.69 1.80 1.19
C GLY A 52 -5.73 1.53 -0.32
N ASN A 53 -4.54 1.49 -0.94
CA ASN A 53 -4.37 1.27 -2.38
C ASN A 53 -4.17 -0.20 -2.77
N LEU A 54 -4.32 -1.13 -1.81
CA LEU A 54 -3.99 -2.54 -2.05
C LEU A 54 -4.91 -3.19 -3.09
N THR A 55 -6.21 -2.87 -3.05
CA THR A 55 -7.18 -3.40 -4.02
C THR A 55 -6.89 -2.92 -5.42
N GLU A 56 -6.52 -1.64 -5.58
CA GLU A 56 -6.15 -1.07 -6.86
C GLU A 56 -4.87 -1.71 -7.40
N ILE A 57 -3.83 -1.86 -6.56
CA ILE A 57 -2.58 -2.52 -6.94
C ILE A 57 -2.85 -3.96 -7.36
N GLN A 58 -3.72 -4.69 -6.64
CA GLN A 58 -4.05 -6.07 -6.96
C GLN A 58 -4.82 -6.18 -8.28
N ALA A 59 -5.81 -5.33 -8.51
CA ALA A 59 -6.52 -5.27 -9.78
C ALA A 59 -5.56 -4.99 -10.95
N ARG A 60 -4.70 -3.98 -10.81
CA ARG A 60 -3.68 -3.63 -11.82
C ARG A 60 -2.68 -4.77 -12.07
N ARG A 61 -2.26 -5.50 -11.02
CA ARG A 61 -1.39 -6.68 -11.17
C ARG A 61 -2.06 -7.80 -11.96
N VAL A 62 -3.33 -8.11 -11.68
CA VAL A 62 -4.06 -9.14 -12.42
C VAL A 62 -4.20 -8.77 -13.90
N HIS A 63 -4.51 -7.51 -14.20
CA HIS A 63 -4.53 -7.00 -15.58
C HIS A 63 -3.15 -7.10 -16.25
N ALA A 64 -2.08 -6.73 -15.55
CA ALA A 64 -0.72 -6.79 -16.09
C ALA A 64 -0.27 -8.22 -16.42
N VAL A 65 -0.64 -9.21 -15.59
CA VAL A 65 -0.35 -10.63 -15.85
C VAL A 65 -1.17 -11.14 -17.02
N ALA A 66 -2.46 -10.80 -17.11
CA ALA A 66 -3.32 -11.18 -18.22
C ALA A 66 -2.83 -10.61 -19.57
N SER A 67 -2.32 -9.38 -19.59
CA SER A 67 -1.73 -8.76 -20.80
C SER A 67 -0.33 -9.27 -21.14
N ALA A 68 0.32 -10.05 -20.27
CA ALA A 68 1.66 -10.59 -20.52
C ALA A 68 1.64 -11.91 -21.32
N GLU A 69 0.48 -12.51 -21.56
CA GLU A 69 0.33 -13.78 -22.29
C GLU A 69 0.39 -13.62 -23.82
N ASP A 70 0.40 -12.39 -24.36
CA ASP A 70 0.23 -12.10 -25.79
C ASP A 70 1.52 -12.00 -26.64
N GLY A 71 2.61 -12.70 -26.26
CA GLY A 71 3.70 -12.96 -27.23
C GLY A 71 5.11 -13.21 -26.66
N PRO A 72 5.98 -13.91 -27.41
CA PRO A 72 7.35 -14.18 -27.01
C PRO A 72 8.16 -12.89 -27.10
N ARG A 73 8.59 -12.36 -25.96
CA ARG A 73 9.43 -11.15 -25.94
C ARG A 73 10.88 -11.57 -25.78
N ASP A 74 11.58 -11.54 -26.91
CA ASP A 74 13.01 -11.80 -27.03
C ASP A 74 13.79 -11.07 -25.95
N LEU A 75 14.58 -11.83 -25.20
CA LEU A 75 15.62 -11.32 -24.31
C LEU A 75 16.81 -10.88 -25.16
N GLN A 76 16.61 -9.90 -26.05
CA GLN A 76 17.71 -9.32 -26.79
C GLN A 76 18.26 -8.15 -25.99
N LYS A 77 19.26 -8.50 -25.17
CA LYS A 77 20.55 -7.81 -24.95
C LYS A 77 20.55 -6.31 -25.31
N ASP A 78 20.89 -5.49 -24.31
CA ASP A 78 20.95 -4.01 -24.29
C ASP A 78 19.52 -3.45 -24.01
N ASP A 79 19.12 -2.93 -22.83
CA ASP A 79 19.49 -1.65 -22.20
C ASP A 79 18.83 -1.51 -20.78
N GLY A 80 19.59 -1.25 -19.72
CA GLY A 80 19.13 -0.49 -18.53
C GLY A 80 18.19 -1.12 -17.48
N PHE A 81 18.28 -0.60 -16.25
CA PHE A 81 17.40 -0.90 -15.09
C PHE A 81 15.90 -0.60 -15.37
N ASP A 82 15.65 0.31 -16.30
CA ASP A 82 14.32 0.79 -16.69
C ASP A 82 13.42 -0.31 -17.28
N ASP A 83 13.99 -1.24 -18.05
CA ASP A 83 13.21 -2.26 -18.76
C ASP A 83 12.74 -3.38 -17.82
N TYR A 84 13.53 -3.67 -16.78
CA TYR A 84 13.15 -4.57 -15.69
C TYR A 84 11.99 -3.99 -14.86
N CYS A 85 12.04 -2.69 -14.53
CA CYS A 85 10.97 -2.01 -13.81
C CYS A 85 9.65 -2.02 -14.60
N LYS A 86 9.69 -1.79 -15.92
CA LYS A 86 8.52 -1.88 -16.79
C LYS A 86 7.95 -3.29 -16.88
N ARG A 87 8.79 -4.33 -16.80
CA ARG A 87 8.35 -5.73 -16.85
C ARG A 87 7.67 -6.20 -15.55
N ILE A 88 8.15 -5.76 -14.39
CA ILE A 88 7.58 -6.17 -13.08
C ILE A 88 6.45 -5.25 -12.64
N PHE A 89 6.55 -3.97 -12.98
CA PHE A 89 5.57 -2.95 -12.66
C PHE A 89 5.29 -2.09 -13.89
N PRO A 90 4.51 -2.59 -14.87
CA PRO A 90 4.19 -1.83 -16.08
C PRO A 90 3.51 -0.49 -15.81
N TYR A 91 2.93 -0.32 -14.61
CA TYR A 91 2.33 0.94 -14.15
C TYR A 91 3.28 1.87 -13.38
N PHE A 92 4.50 1.44 -13.03
CA PHE A 92 5.41 2.25 -12.23
C PHE A 92 5.84 3.53 -12.93
N ASP A 93 6.05 3.48 -14.24
CA ASP A 93 6.46 4.66 -15.00
C ASP A 93 5.37 5.72 -15.06
N GLU A 94 4.11 5.32 -15.25
CA GLU A 94 2.98 6.23 -15.21
C GLU A 94 2.83 6.83 -13.81
N TRP A 95 2.89 5.99 -12.77
CA TRP A 95 2.85 6.42 -11.38
C TRP A 95 3.94 7.44 -11.04
N ARG A 96 5.19 7.18 -11.43
CA ARG A 96 6.32 8.08 -11.18
C ARG A 96 6.11 9.43 -11.85
N LYS A 97 5.68 9.44 -13.11
CA LYS A 97 5.37 10.68 -13.83
C LYS A 97 4.26 11.49 -13.16
N THR A 98 3.25 10.82 -12.59
CA THR A 98 2.11 11.48 -11.95
C THR A 98 2.43 11.99 -10.54
N TYR A 99 3.18 11.21 -9.74
CA TYR A 99 3.28 11.42 -8.29
C TYR A 99 4.67 11.75 -7.77
N ALA A 100 5.71 11.57 -8.58
CA ALA A 100 7.07 11.97 -8.29
C ALA A 100 7.70 12.66 -9.53
N PRO A 101 7.12 13.78 -10.00
CA PRO A 101 7.69 14.54 -11.11
C PRO A 101 8.98 15.22 -10.63
N CYS A 102 10.12 14.61 -10.95
CA CYS A 102 11.42 15.24 -10.91
C CYS A 102 11.67 16.03 -12.20
#